data_AF-A0A2N2YAK0-F1
#
_entry.id   AF-A0A2N2YAK0-F1
#
_cell.length_a   1.000
_cell.length_b   1.000
_cell.length_c   1.000
_cell.angle_alpha   90.00
_cell.angle_beta   90.00
_cell.angle_gamma   90.00
#
_symmetry.space_group_name_H-M   'P 1'
#
loop_
_entity.id
_entity.type
_entity.pdbx_description
1 polymer ?
#
loop_
_entity_poly.entity_id
_entity_poly.type
_entity_poly.pdbx_seq_one_letter_code
_entity_poly.pdbx_strand_id
1 'polypeptide(L)'
;MNLPYTLTLRSQLADQVLLESFVDEVCEYYNIGNTYFGHILLSLTEAFQNAVVHGNQNDSSKKVTISLHQTRRGLKFSVSDEGAGFEPDAIPDPTNPESEEDTSEGRGLFTIVSLADEVSYSNNGRIIHISFYVSSMNLELSEMRASALVNYFKPINIKSDKES
;
A
#
# COMPACT_ATOMS: atom_id res chain seq x y z
N MET A 1 2.80 -17.68 4.24
CA MET A 1 1.60 -17.35 3.44
C MET A 1 2.05 -16.63 2.18
N ASN A 2 1.34 -16.84 1.07
CA ASN A 2 1.58 -16.10 -0.17
C ASN A 2 0.64 -14.89 -0.11
N LEU A 3 1.15 -13.68 0.15
CA LEU A 3 0.27 -12.50 0.18
C LEU A 3 -0.29 -12.26 -1.22
N PRO A 4 -1.59 -12.02 -1.36
CA PRO A 4 -2.12 -11.55 -2.62
C PRO A 4 -1.58 -10.13 -2.85
N TYR A 5 -0.82 -9.94 -3.93
CA TYR A 5 -0.39 -8.60 -4.37
C TYR A 5 -1.57 -7.73 -4.84
N THR A 6 -2.80 -8.24 -4.79
CA THR A 6 -4.01 -7.54 -5.24
C THR A 6 -5.22 -7.99 -4.43
N LEU A 7 -5.92 -7.02 -3.86
CA LEU A 7 -7.23 -7.15 -3.22
C LEU A 7 -8.27 -6.51 -4.14
N THR A 8 -9.35 -7.22 -4.45
CA THR A 8 -10.48 -6.68 -5.20
C THR A 8 -11.72 -6.67 -4.32
N LEU A 9 -12.27 -5.48 -4.09
CA LEU A 9 -13.46 -5.25 -3.27
C LEU A 9 -14.63 -4.81 -4.14
N ARG A 10 -15.86 -5.05 -3.66
CA ARG A 10 -17.02 -4.40 -4.29
C ARG A 10 -16.99 -2.92 -3.95
N SER A 11 -17.58 -2.11 -4.82
CA SER A 11 -17.65 -0.68 -4.62
C SER A 11 -18.71 -0.30 -3.58
N GLN A 12 -18.45 -0.61 -2.31
CA GLN A 12 -19.30 -0.30 -1.17
C GLN A 12 -18.49 -0.17 0.12
N LEU A 13 -18.86 0.78 0.97
CA LEU A 13 -18.12 1.09 2.20
C LEU A 13 -18.09 -0.07 3.21
N ALA A 14 -19.07 -0.98 3.18
CA ALA A 14 -19.11 -2.14 4.05
C ALA A 14 -17.93 -3.11 3.81
N ASP A 15 -17.30 -3.10 2.63
CA ASP A 15 -16.14 -3.93 2.33
C ASP A 15 -14.83 -3.34 2.90
N GLN A 16 -14.87 -2.15 3.54
CA GLN A 16 -13.68 -1.52 4.17
C GLN A 16 -13.01 -2.44 5.19
N VAL A 17 -13.75 -3.24 5.95
CA VAL A 17 -13.17 -4.19 6.93
C VAL A 17 -12.20 -5.20 6.30
N LEU A 18 -12.39 -5.52 5.01
CA LEU A 18 -11.49 -6.40 4.26
C LEU A 18 -10.20 -5.67 3.86
N LEU A 19 -10.28 -4.35 3.61
CA LEU A 19 -9.12 -3.51 3.40
C LEU A 19 -8.28 -3.41 4.68
N GLU A 20 -8.92 -3.23 5.84
CA GLU A 20 -8.23 -3.17 7.15
C GLU A 20 -7.46 -4.47 7.40
N SER A 21 -8.12 -5.62 7.18
CA SER A 21 -7.48 -6.94 7.30
C SER A 21 -6.30 -7.12 6.35
N PHE A 22 -6.42 -6.63 5.11
CA PHE A 22 -5.33 -6.66 4.14
C PHE A 22 -4.13 -5.80 4.57
N VAL A 23 -4.38 -4.61 5.13
CA VAL A 23 -3.32 -3.73 5.63
C VAL A 23 -2.61 -4.35 6.84
N ASP A 24 -3.35 -4.98 7.75
CA ASP A 24 -2.79 -5.73 8.88
C ASP A 24 -1.83 -6.82 8.38
N GLU A 25 -2.28 -7.67 7.44
CA GLU A 25 -1.46 -8.76 6.87
C GLU A 25 -0.19 -8.24 6.19
N VAL A 26 -0.30 -7.16 5.41
CA VAL A 26 0.83 -6.53 4.72
C VAL A 26 1.83 -5.97 5.74
N CYS A 27 1.36 -5.24 6.76
CA CYS A 27 2.23 -4.62 7.74
C CYS A 27 2.92 -5.67 8.63
N GLU A 28 2.23 -6.75 8.99
CA GLU A 28 2.83 -7.87 9.70
C GLU A 28 3.92 -8.53 8.86
N TYR A 29 3.65 -8.83 7.59
CA TYR A 29 4.60 -9.49 6.70
C TYR A 29 5.88 -8.67 6.46
N TYR A 30 5.73 -7.36 6.27
CA TYR A 30 6.87 -6.46 6.06
C TYR A 30 7.48 -5.92 7.36
N ASN A 31 6.98 -6.35 8.52
CA ASN A 31 7.39 -5.87 9.85
C ASN A 31 7.39 -4.34 9.94
N ILE A 32 6.29 -3.73 9.50
CA ILE A 32 6.09 -2.28 9.48
C ILE A 32 5.62 -1.83 10.86
N GLY A 33 6.30 -0.83 11.43
CA GLY A 33 5.97 -0.29 12.76
C GLY A 33 4.69 0.56 12.80
N ASN A 34 4.17 0.78 14.01
CA ASN A 34 2.86 1.38 14.28
C ASN A 34 2.60 2.72 13.58
N THR A 35 3.60 3.60 13.43
CA THR A 35 3.40 4.91 12.77
C THR A 35 3.04 4.74 11.29
N TYR A 36 3.82 3.96 10.55
CA TYR A 36 3.55 3.71 9.13
C TYR A 36 2.31 2.85 8.92
N PHE A 37 2.01 1.93 9.84
CA PHE A 37 0.75 1.20 9.83
C PHE A 37 -0.45 2.16 9.80
N GLY A 38 -0.50 3.12 10.72
CA GLY A 38 -1.57 4.11 10.76
C GLY A 38 -1.64 4.98 9.49
N HIS A 39 -0.50 5.37 8.95
CA HIS A 39 -0.43 6.16 7.72
C HIS A 39 -0.96 5.39 6.51
N ILE A 40 -0.55 4.12 6.35
CA ILE A 40 -0.99 3.23 5.26
C ILE A 40 -2.50 3.00 5.38
N LEU A 41 -2.98 2.61 6.56
CA LEU A 41 -4.38 2.30 6.80
C LEU A 41 -5.29 3.49 6.47
N LEU A 42 -4.95 4.66 7.00
CA LEU A 42 -5.76 5.86 6.78
C LEU A 42 -5.72 6.30 5.31
N SER A 43 -4.54 6.33 4.68
CA SER A 43 -4.42 6.72 3.27
C SER A 43 -5.19 5.78 2.33
N LEU A 44 -5.13 4.46 2.56
CA LEU A 44 -5.87 3.50 1.76
C LEU A 44 -7.37 3.55 2.01
N THR A 45 -7.79 3.86 3.23
CA THR A 45 -9.21 4.05 3.58
C THR A 45 -9.78 5.24 2.82
N GLU A 46 -9.11 6.39 2.85
CA GLU A 46 -9.52 7.59 2.10
C GLU A 46 -9.54 7.33 0.60
N ALA A 47 -8.50 6.66 0.06
CA ALA A 47 -8.45 6.32 -1.36
C ALA A 47 -9.57 5.36 -1.78
N PHE A 48 -9.88 4.37 -0.95
CA PHE A 48 -10.99 3.44 -1.18
C PHE A 48 -12.35 4.15 -1.12
N GLN A 49 -12.56 5.02 -0.13
CA GLN A 49 -13.78 5.82 -0.03
C GLN A 49 -13.95 6.73 -1.24
N ASN A 50 -12.88 7.38 -1.71
CA ASN A 50 -12.91 8.18 -2.93
C ASN A 50 -13.26 7.36 -4.16
N ALA A 51 -12.65 6.19 -4.30
CA ALA A 51 -12.94 5.25 -5.38
C ALA A 51 -14.41 4.78 -5.36
N VAL A 52 -14.98 4.52 -4.19
CA VAL A 52 -16.39 4.09 -4.04
C VAL A 52 -17.36 5.24 -4.31
N VAL A 53 -17.16 6.37 -3.64
CA VAL A 53 -18.12 7.48 -3.61
C VAL A 53 -18.02 8.33 -4.87
N HIS A 54 -16.81 8.70 -5.29
CA HIS A 54 -16.59 9.63 -6.39
C HIS A 54 -16.32 8.90 -7.71
N GLY A 55 -15.42 7.91 -7.70
CA GLY A 55 -15.07 7.14 -8.90
C GLY A 55 -16.27 6.32 -9.41
N ASN A 56 -16.71 5.38 -8.59
CA ASN A 56 -17.76 4.42 -8.93
C ASN A 56 -19.18 4.92 -8.62
N GLN A 57 -19.34 6.10 -7.99
CA GLN A 57 -20.65 6.70 -7.69
C GLN A 57 -21.57 5.80 -6.86
N ASN A 58 -21.01 5.05 -5.90
CA ASN A 58 -21.71 4.07 -5.07
C ASN A 58 -22.40 2.94 -5.86
N ASP A 59 -21.96 2.66 -7.09
CA ASP A 59 -22.45 1.52 -7.89
C ASP A 59 -21.81 0.21 -7.40
N SER A 60 -22.54 -0.55 -6.59
CA SER A 60 -22.07 -1.82 -6.00
C SER A 60 -21.84 -2.94 -7.01
N SER A 61 -22.24 -2.77 -8.28
CA SER A 61 -21.89 -3.71 -9.36
C SER A 61 -20.44 -3.55 -9.81
N LYS A 62 -19.83 -2.38 -9.54
CA LYS A 62 -18.43 -2.06 -9.81
C LYS A 62 -17.51 -2.51 -8.70
N LYS A 63 -16.21 -2.46 -8.98
CA LYS A 63 -15.13 -2.90 -8.10
C LYS A 63 -14.15 -1.79 -7.83
N VAL A 64 -13.47 -1.92 -6.69
CA VAL A 64 -12.25 -1.18 -6.38
C VAL A 64 -11.14 -2.20 -6.23
N THR A 65 -10.02 -1.98 -6.92
CA THR A 65 -8.87 -2.88 -6.89
C THR A 65 -7.70 -2.19 -6.21
N ILE A 66 -7.17 -2.81 -5.17
CA ILE A 66 -6.00 -2.37 -4.44
C ILE A 66 -4.85 -3.31 -4.79
N SER A 67 -3.80 -2.81 -5.42
CA SER A 67 -2.57 -3.59 -5.67
C SER A 67 -1.43 -3.12 -4.77
N LEU A 68 -0.55 -4.06 -4.43
CA LEU A 68 0.67 -3.82 -3.67
C LEU A 68 1.88 -4.21 -4.52
N HIS A 69 2.87 -3.33 -4.56
CA HIS A 69 4.16 -3.57 -5.16
C HIS A 69 5.27 -3.20 -4.18
N GLN A 70 6.15 -4.15 -3.89
CA GLN A 70 7.38 -3.85 -3.16
C GLN A 70 8.37 -3.15 -4.10
N THR A 71 8.99 -2.09 -3.60
CA THR A 71 10.05 -1.35 -4.29
C THR A 71 11.33 -1.38 -3.45
N ARG A 72 12.44 -0.90 -4.01
CA ARG A 72 13.69 -0.74 -3.24
C ARG A 72 13.56 0.26 -2.09
N ARG A 73 12.60 1.19 -2.16
CA ARG A 73 12.42 2.25 -1.17
C ARG A 73 11.37 1.93 -0.11
N GLY A 74 10.52 0.93 -0.35
CA GLY A 74 9.44 0.55 0.55
C GLY A 74 8.26 -0.06 -0.21
N LEU A 75 7.04 0.33 0.13
CA LEU A 75 5.82 -0.22 -0.47
C LEU A 75 5.12 0.82 -1.36
N LYS A 76 4.60 0.37 -2.49
CA LYS A 76 3.75 1.16 -3.38
C LYS A 76 2.39 0.47 -3.50
N PHE A 77 1.34 1.18 -3.10
CA PHE A 77 -0.04 0.76 -3.30
C PHE A 77 -0.62 1.45 -4.53
N SER A 78 -1.55 0.79 -5.21
CA SER A 78 -2.39 1.42 -6.23
C SER A 78 -3.84 1.12 -5.93
N VAL A 79 -4.69 2.15 -5.91
CA VAL A 79 -6.15 2.00 -5.75
C VAL A 79 -6.79 2.42 -7.05
N SER A 80 -7.55 1.52 -7.68
CA SER A 80 -8.20 1.70 -8.97
C SER A 80 -9.70 1.52 -8.86
N ASP A 81 -10.45 2.44 -9.46
CA ASP A 81 -11.90 2.33 -9.68
C ASP A 81 -12.27 2.12 -11.16
N GLU A 82 -13.57 1.94 -11.42
CA GLU A 82 -14.19 1.75 -12.75
C GLU A 82 -15.04 2.98 -13.14
N GLY A 83 -14.71 4.14 -12.59
CA GLY A 83 -15.32 5.44 -12.82
C GLY A 83 -14.83 6.12 -14.10
N ALA A 84 -15.21 7.39 -14.25
CA ALA A 84 -14.75 8.20 -15.38
C ALA A 84 -13.27 8.63 -15.22
N GLY A 85 -12.80 8.72 -13.97
CA GLY A 85 -11.55 9.37 -13.61
C GLY A 85 -11.75 10.86 -13.30
N PHE A 86 -10.67 11.55 -12.93
CA PHE A 86 -10.65 12.98 -12.68
C PHE A 86 -9.31 13.59 -13.11
N GLU A 87 -9.29 14.90 -13.31
CA GLU A 87 -8.06 15.64 -13.61
C GLU A 87 -7.43 16.09 -12.28
N PRO A 88 -6.29 15.52 -11.86
CA PRO A 88 -5.69 15.85 -10.55
C PRO A 88 -5.24 17.31 -10.46
N ASP A 89 -4.78 17.87 -11.58
CA ASP A 89 -4.32 19.27 -11.66
C ASP A 89 -5.48 20.28 -11.57
N ALA A 90 -6.73 19.82 -11.66
CA ALA A 90 -7.92 20.65 -11.50
C ALA A 90 -8.38 20.72 -10.03
N ILE A 91 -7.84 19.88 -9.14
CA ILE A 91 -8.16 19.92 -7.71
C ILE A 91 -7.29 21.02 -7.08
N PRO A 92 -7.89 21.97 -6.34
CA PRO A 92 -7.13 22.97 -5.59
C PRO A 92 -6.10 22.32 -4.67
N ASP A 93 -4.96 22.97 -4.44
CA ASP A 93 -3.92 22.45 -3.55
C ASP A 93 -4.52 22.09 -2.20
N PRO A 94 -4.62 20.79 -1.86
CA PRO A 94 -5.31 20.36 -0.65
C PRO A 94 -4.56 20.77 0.61
N THR A 95 -3.30 21.20 0.49
CA THR A 95 -2.47 21.70 1.59
C THR A 95 -2.60 23.21 1.84
N ASN A 96 -3.36 23.91 0.99
CA ASN A 96 -3.61 25.33 1.14
C ASN A 96 -4.77 25.58 2.12
N PRO A 97 -4.53 26.16 3.31
CA PRO A 97 -5.59 26.43 4.28
C PRO A 97 -6.64 27.45 3.80
N GLU A 98 -6.40 28.17 2.69
CA GLU A 98 -7.35 29.11 2.09
C GLU A 98 -8.15 28.53 0.91
N SER A 99 -8.02 27.25 0.57
CA SER A 99 -8.89 26.63 -0.43
C SER A 99 -10.33 26.59 0.10
N GLU A 100 -11.26 27.27 -0.57
CA GLU A 100 -12.69 27.36 -0.20
C GLU A 100 -13.46 26.02 -0.25
N GLU A 101 -12.79 24.92 -0.55
CA GLU A 101 -13.33 23.56 -0.46
C GLU A 101 -13.24 23.03 0.98
N ASP A 102 -13.98 23.70 1.87
CA ASP A 102 -14.27 23.26 3.24
C ASP A 102 -15.30 22.10 3.25
N THR A 103 -15.21 21.21 2.25
CA THR A 103 -16.07 20.05 2.06
C THR A 103 -15.36 18.78 2.55
N SER A 104 -16.14 17.74 2.87
CA SER A 104 -15.58 16.43 3.26
C SER A 104 -14.65 15.83 2.20
N GLU A 105 -14.77 16.26 0.94
CA GLU A 105 -14.11 15.71 -0.24
C GLU A 105 -12.62 16.14 -0.33
N GLY A 106 -12.30 17.41 -0.03
CA GLY A 106 -10.91 17.90 -0.02
C GLY A 106 -10.05 17.31 1.11
N ARG A 107 -10.69 16.89 2.22
CA ARG A 107 -10.00 16.32 3.38
C ARG A 107 -9.37 14.96 3.09
N GLY A 108 -10.01 14.12 2.27
CA GLY A 108 -9.49 12.80 1.95
C GLY A 108 -8.18 12.88 1.16
N LEU A 109 -8.15 13.73 0.13
CA LEU A 109 -6.93 13.93 -0.68
C LEU A 109 -5.80 14.58 0.13
N PHE A 110 -6.13 15.62 0.92
CA PHE A 110 -5.18 16.23 1.84
C PHE A 110 -4.55 15.20 2.78
N THR A 111 -5.39 14.31 3.33
CA THR A 111 -4.95 13.27 4.26
C THR A 111 -3.98 12.30 3.59
N ILE A 112 -4.30 11.82 2.38
CA ILE A 112 -3.40 10.93 1.64
C ILE A 112 -2.06 11.61 1.35
N VAL A 113 -2.09 12.84 0.84
CA VAL A 113 -0.88 13.62 0.50
C VAL A 113 -0.04 13.93 1.75
N SER A 114 -0.68 14.16 2.90
CA SER A 114 0.03 14.47 4.15
C SER A 114 0.69 13.26 4.81
N LEU A 115 0.19 12.05 4.56
CA LEU A 115 0.64 10.83 5.22
C LEU A 115 1.58 9.97 4.36
N ALA A 116 1.49 10.09 3.03
CA ALA A 116 2.31 9.34 2.08
C ALA A 116 3.62 10.06 1.75
N ASP A 117 4.62 9.31 1.31
CA ASP A 117 5.90 9.88 0.86
C ASP A 117 5.85 10.32 -0.62
N GLU A 118 5.03 9.65 -1.44
CA GLU A 118 4.80 10.02 -2.83
C GLU A 118 3.38 9.64 -3.25
N VAL A 119 2.70 10.56 -3.93
CA VAL A 119 1.39 10.34 -4.53
C VAL A 119 1.48 10.67 -6.03
N SER A 120 0.94 9.79 -6.86
CA SER A 120 0.80 10.05 -8.30
C SER A 120 -0.49 9.43 -8.84
N TYR A 121 -0.92 9.88 -10.00
CA TYR A 121 -2.14 9.39 -10.64
C TYR A 121 -1.84 8.83 -12.02
N SER A 122 -2.64 7.86 -12.45
CA SER A 122 -2.60 7.34 -13.82
C SER A 122 -4.00 6.98 -14.32
N ASN A 123 -4.10 6.61 -15.60
CA ASN A 123 -5.36 6.23 -16.24
C ASN A 123 -6.46 7.30 -16.07
N ASN A 124 -6.13 8.56 -16.44
CA ASN A 124 -7.00 9.73 -16.31
C ASN A 124 -7.55 9.91 -14.88
N GLY A 125 -6.70 9.72 -13.86
CA GLY A 125 -7.08 9.87 -12.45
C GLY A 125 -7.84 8.70 -11.83
N ARG A 126 -8.16 7.64 -12.58
CA ARG A 126 -8.84 6.45 -12.04
C ARG A 126 -7.97 5.59 -11.13
N ILE A 127 -6.65 5.79 -11.20
CA ILE A 127 -5.70 5.06 -10.39
C ILE A 127 -4.90 6.07 -9.60
N ILE A 128 -5.00 6.00 -8.28
CA ILE A 128 -4.09 6.68 -7.37
C ILE A 128 -2.99 5.71 -6.94
N HIS A 129 -1.75 6.17 -6.98
CA HIS A 129 -0.58 5.46 -6.50
C HIS A 129 -0.06 6.13 -5.24
N ILE A 130 0.15 5.35 -4.18
CA ILE A 130 0.53 5.84 -2.86
C ILE A 130 1.78 5.07 -2.42
N SER A 131 2.89 5.77 -2.24
CA SER A 131 4.15 5.15 -1.83
C SER A 131 4.51 5.53 -0.40
N PHE A 132 5.01 4.53 0.32
CA PHE A 132 5.58 4.68 1.66
C PHE A 132 7.01 4.17 1.63
N TYR A 133 7.97 5.01 2.01
CA TYR A 133 9.39 4.70 2.10
C TYR A 133 9.73 3.98 3.40
N VAL A 134 8.95 2.94 3.69
CA VAL A 134 9.20 2.03 4.79
C VAL A 134 10.48 1.26 4.54
N SER A 135 11.54 1.64 5.25
CA SER A 135 12.73 0.80 5.38
C SER A 135 12.35 -0.40 6.26
N SER A 136 11.86 -1.48 5.65
CA SER A 136 11.92 -2.78 6.32
C SER A 136 13.37 -3.01 6.74
N MET A 137 13.59 -3.37 8.01
CA MET A 137 14.92 -3.51 8.64
C MET A 137 15.99 -3.91 7.62
N ASN A 138 16.77 -2.93 7.17
CA ASN A 138 17.83 -2.99 6.16
C ASN A 138 17.83 -4.33 5.39
N LEU A 139 17.02 -4.43 4.32
CA LEU A 139 16.81 -5.67 3.54
C LEU A 139 18.14 -6.36 3.19
N GLU A 140 19.14 -5.57 2.80
CA GLU A 140 20.49 -6.03 2.51
C GLU A 140 21.14 -6.70 3.74
N LEU A 141 21.02 -6.08 4.92
CA LEU A 141 21.48 -6.67 6.19
C LEU A 141 20.70 -7.93 6.57
N SER A 142 19.40 -7.98 6.29
CA SER A 142 18.55 -9.15 6.56
C SER A 142 18.89 -10.33 5.63
N GLU A 143 19.13 -10.07 4.34
CA GLU A 143 19.65 -11.06 3.38
C GLU A 143 21.05 -11.53 3.73
N MET A 144 21.94 -10.61 4.16
CA MET A 144 23.27 -10.96 4.67
C MET A 144 23.18 -11.84 5.92
N ARG A 145 22.29 -11.53 6.87
CA ARG A 145 22.08 -12.34 8.09
C ARG A 145 21.52 -13.72 7.76
N ALA A 146 20.54 -13.81 6.88
CA ALA A 146 20.00 -15.08 6.42
C ALA A 146 21.08 -15.93 5.72
N SER A 147 21.87 -15.31 4.83
CA SER A 147 22.98 -15.98 4.15
C SER A 147 24.06 -16.46 5.11
N ALA A 148 24.40 -15.66 6.12
CA ALA A 148 25.37 -16.04 7.16
C ALA A 148 24.88 -17.25 7.98
N LEU A 149 23.61 -17.28 8.37
CA LEU A 149 23.01 -18.40 9.10
C LEU A 149 22.99 -19.68 8.26
N VAL A 150 22.58 -19.59 6.98
CA VAL A 150 22.59 -20.74 6.06
C VAL A 150 24.00 -21.30 5.88
N ASN A 151 25.01 -20.43 5.77
CA ASN A 151 26.40 -20.87 5.66
C ASN A 151 26.94 -21.51 6.95
N TYR A 152 26.55 -21.00 8.12
CA TYR A 152 26.96 -21.57 9.41
C TYR A 152 26.42 -22.99 9.63
N PHE A 153 25.16 -23.23 9.24
CA PHE A 153 24.53 -24.55 9.40
C PHE A 153 24.74 -25.50 8.21
N LYS A 154 25.58 -25.15 7.22
CA LYS A 154 25.96 -26.10 6.17
C LYS A 154 26.67 -27.29 6.82
N PRO A 155 26.20 -28.54 6.57
CA PRO A 155 26.85 -29.71 7.15
C PRO A 155 28.29 -29.79 6.64
N ILE A 156 29.24 -29.80 7.58
CA ILE A 156 30.64 -30.10 7.27
C ILE A 156 30.66 -31.55 6.82
N ASN A 157 30.95 -31.77 5.54
CA ASN A 157 31.10 -33.11 5.00
C ASN A 157 32.42 -33.68 5.55
N ILE A 158 32.36 -34.28 6.74
CA ILE A 158 33.50 -34.99 7.33
C ILE A 158 33.67 -36.25 6.49
N LYS A 159 34.58 -36.21 5.51
CA LYS A 159 35.05 -37.42 4.84
C LYS A 159 35.58 -38.36 5.93
N SER A 160 34.96 -39.52 6.03
CA SER A 160 35.43 -40.64 6.83
C SER A 160 36.70 -41.21 6.19
N ASP A 161 37.84 -40.56 6.45
CA ASP A 161 39.13 -41.18 6.23
C ASP A 161 39.42 -42.11 7.42
N LYS A 162 38.96 -43.36 7.30
CA LYS A 162 39.58 -44.55 7.91
C LYS A 162 38.85 -45.82 7.47
N GLU A 163 39.47 -46.51 6.52
CA GLU A 163 39.43 -47.93 6.14
C GLU A 163 39.84 -47.93 4.66
N SER A 164 41.04 -48.33 4.24
CA SER A 164 41.87 -49.48 4.62
C SER A 164 43.30 -49.29 4.11
#